data_AF-X1AP18-F1
#
_entry.id   AF-X1AP18-F1
#
_cell.length_a   1.000
_cell.length_b   1.000
_cell.length_c   1.000
_cell.angle_alpha   90.00
_cell.angle_beta   90.00
_cell.angle_gamma   90.00
#
_symmetry.space_group_name_H-M   'P 1'
#
loop_
_entity.id
_entity.type
_entity.pdbx_description
1 polymer ?
#
loop_
_entity_poly.entity_id
_entity_poly.type
_entity_poly.pdbx_seq_one_letter_code
_entity_poly.pdbx_strand_id
1 'polypeptide(L)'
;MKKIGIENIWVDGEVIDIESLAHILETQQLISSSLKLPVGTAPTLFLFKYSSPRLNKRFHTKYRKASIMAIASWFSNFLFYGAIEDAKECFASVYQALEFKKVLKNNNIKLLEKL
;
A
#
# COMPACT_ATOMS: atom_id res chain seq x y z
N MET A 1 5.90 4.14 -23.96
CA MET A 1 7.06 4.11 -23.04
C MET A 1 8.36 3.77 -23.79
N LYS A 2 8.60 2.53 -24.25
CA LYS A 2 9.86 2.19 -24.98
C LYS A 2 10.13 3.05 -26.21
N LYS A 3 9.08 3.39 -26.98
CA LYS A 3 9.16 4.29 -28.15
C LYS A 3 9.61 5.72 -27.82
N ILE A 4 9.55 6.13 -26.55
CA ILE A 4 10.02 7.43 -26.06
C ILE A 4 11.25 7.28 -25.12
N GLY A 5 11.93 6.13 -25.16
CA GLY A 5 13.17 5.89 -24.40
C GLY A 5 12.98 5.46 -22.95
N ILE A 6 11.76 5.17 -22.49
CA ILE A 6 11.52 4.68 -21.11
C ILE A 6 11.72 3.17 -21.06
N GLU A 7 12.76 2.75 -20.35
CA GLU A 7 13.18 1.35 -20.19
C GLU A 7 12.55 0.69 -18.96
N ASN A 8 12.43 1.43 -17.86
CA ASN A 8 11.90 0.94 -16.59
C ASN A 8 10.52 1.55 -16.32
N ILE A 9 9.52 0.69 -16.12
CA ILE A 9 8.13 1.10 -15.89
C ILE A 9 7.72 0.60 -14.51
N TRP A 10 7.26 1.51 -13.67
CA TRP A 10 6.64 1.21 -12.39
C TRP A 10 5.17 1.59 -12.48
N VAL A 11 4.28 0.71 -12.06
CA VAL A 11 2.85 0.91 -12.20
C VAL A 11 2.27 1.36 -10.86
N ASP A 12 1.64 2.54 -10.87
CA ASP A 12 0.97 3.12 -9.72
C ASP A 12 -0.56 3.06 -9.94
N GLY A 13 -1.28 2.57 -8.94
CA GLY A 13 -2.74 2.58 -8.89
C GLY A 13 -3.25 3.68 -7.99
N GLU A 14 -4.15 4.53 -8.48
CA GLU A 14 -4.75 5.59 -7.68
C GLU A 14 -5.79 5.05 -6.68
N VAL A 15 -5.66 5.45 -5.42
CA VAL A 15 -6.57 5.05 -4.34
C VAL A 15 -7.40 6.25 -3.91
N ILE A 16 -8.72 6.11 -4.00
CA ILE A 16 -9.68 7.18 -3.74
C ILE A 16 -10.49 6.96 -2.45
N ASP A 17 -10.51 5.74 -1.92
CA ASP A 17 -11.16 5.26 -0.70
C ASP A 17 -10.68 3.82 -0.35
N ILE A 18 -11.31 3.17 0.62
CA ILE A 18 -10.95 1.81 1.04
C ILE A 18 -11.35 0.71 0.03
N GLU A 19 -12.45 0.93 -0.70
CA GLU A 19 -12.95 -0.03 -1.69
C GLU A 19 -12.03 -0.06 -2.91
N SER A 20 -11.66 1.13 -3.41
CA SER A 20 -10.64 1.28 -4.44
C SER A 20 -9.29 0.74 -3.99
N LEU A 21 -8.90 0.88 -2.71
CA LEU A 21 -7.67 0.23 -2.22
C LEU A 21 -7.70 -1.28 -2.47
N ALA A 22 -8.81 -1.97 -2.15
CA ALA A 22 -8.93 -3.40 -2.39
C ALA A 22 -8.81 -3.74 -3.89
N HIS A 23 -9.50 -3.01 -4.76
CA HIS A 23 -9.40 -3.21 -6.21
C HIS A 23 -8.00 -2.94 -6.77
N ILE A 24 -7.31 -1.92 -6.25
CA ILE A 24 -5.94 -1.61 -6.63
C ILE A 24 -5.01 -2.75 -6.20
N LEU A 25 -5.11 -3.28 -4.97
CA LEU A 25 -4.25 -4.38 -4.52
C LEU A 25 -4.44 -5.67 -5.34
N GLU A 26 -5.68 -5.99 -5.72
CA GLU A 26 -5.95 -7.09 -6.65
C GLU A 26 -5.33 -6.84 -8.03
N THR A 27 -5.51 -5.63 -8.57
CA THR A 27 -4.93 -5.23 -9.85
C THR A 27 -3.40 -5.31 -9.83
N GLN A 28 -2.78 -4.87 -8.74
CA GLN A 28 -1.33 -4.98 -8.53
C GLN A 28 -0.88 -6.44 -8.59
N GLN A 29 -1.61 -7.37 -7.95
CA GLN A 29 -1.31 -8.80 -8.01
C GLN A 29 -1.41 -9.35 -9.44
N LEU A 30 -2.43 -8.97 -10.20
CA LEU A 30 -2.59 -9.36 -11.61
C LEU A 30 -1.44 -8.81 -12.47
N ILE A 31 -1.10 -7.53 -12.35
CA ILE A 31 -0.02 -6.90 -13.13
C ILE A 31 1.34 -7.48 -12.76
N SER A 32 1.64 -7.63 -11.47
CA SER A 32 2.91 -8.17 -11.00
C SER A 32 3.10 -9.62 -11.44
N SER A 33 2.02 -10.43 -11.43
CA SER A 33 2.08 -11.82 -11.85
C SER A 33 2.16 -12.00 -13.37
N SER A 34 1.41 -11.20 -14.15
CA SER A 34 1.33 -11.35 -15.61
C SER A 34 2.42 -10.60 -16.37
N LEU A 35 2.65 -9.34 -16.03
CA LEU A 35 3.58 -8.45 -16.74
C LEU A 35 4.96 -8.36 -16.07
N LYS A 36 5.11 -8.92 -14.87
CA LYS A 36 6.36 -8.88 -14.07
C LYS A 36 6.87 -7.45 -13.83
N LEU A 37 5.96 -6.47 -13.80
CA LEU A 37 6.30 -5.07 -13.53
C LEU A 37 6.23 -4.78 -12.03
N PRO A 38 7.08 -3.89 -11.51
CA PRO A 38 6.92 -3.34 -10.17
C PRO A 38 5.60 -2.59 -10.06
N VAL A 39 4.86 -2.86 -8.98
CA VAL A 39 3.56 -2.25 -8.71
C VAL A 39 3.54 -1.55 -7.36
N GLY A 40 2.75 -0.50 -7.25
CA GLY A 40 2.65 0.26 -6.01
C GLY A 40 1.46 1.20 -5.99
N THR A 41 1.31 1.93 -4.87
CA THR A 41 0.23 2.90 -4.70
C THR A 41 0.56 3.96 -3.65
N ALA A 42 -0.21 5.05 -3.62
CA ALA A 42 -0.29 6.01 -2.54
C ALA A 42 -1.52 5.73 -1.65
N PRO A 43 -1.47 4.70 -0.78
CA PRO A 43 -2.68 4.19 -0.12
C PRO A 43 -3.20 5.16 0.94
N THR A 44 -2.39 6.12 1.40
CA THR A 44 -2.79 7.10 2.42
C THR A 44 -3.48 8.33 1.82
N LEU A 45 -3.51 8.47 0.49
CA LEU A 45 -3.99 9.69 -0.18
C LEU A 45 -5.47 9.96 0.09
N PHE A 46 -6.29 8.91 0.08
CA PHE A 46 -7.72 9.05 0.40
C PHE A 46 -7.99 9.44 1.85
N LEU A 47 -7.04 9.19 2.78
CA LEU A 47 -7.19 9.59 4.18
C LEU A 47 -7.29 11.11 4.31
N PHE A 48 -6.72 11.89 3.38
CA PHE A 48 -6.90 13.34 3.32
C PHE A 48 -8.37 13.75 3.13
N LYS A 49 -9.19 12.93 2.44
CA LYS A 49 -10.64 13.18 2.30
C LYS A 49 -11.36 13.07 3.65
N TYR A 50 -10.90 12.17 4.52
CA TYR A 50 -11.38 12.06 5.90
C TYR A 50 -10.74 13.07 6.86
N SER A 51 -9.78 13.86 6.38
CA SER A 51 -8.93 14.72 7.20
C SER A 51 -8.60 16.04 6.49
N SER A 52 -9.64 16.81 6.15
CA SER A 52 -9.42 18.23 5.92
C SER A 52 -8.71 18.82 7.15
N PRO A 53 -7.54 19.47 7.00
CA PRO A 53 -6.79 20.06 8.11
C PRO A 53 -7.61 21.07 8.92
N ARG A 54 -8.69 21.61 8.33
CA ARG A 54 -9.64 22.52 8.99
C ARG A 54 -10.68 21.79 9.86
N LEU A 55 -10.90 20.49 9.64
CA LEU A 55 -12.02 19.76 10.24
C LEU A 55 -11.63 18.81 11.37
N ASN A 56 -10.40 18.24 11.43
CA ASN A 56 -10.00 17.46 12.62
C ASN A 56 -8.51 17.08 12.73
N LYS A 57 -7.81 17.60 13.74
CA LYS A 57 -6.45 17.12 14.13
C LYS A 57 -6.44 15.64 14.55
N ARG A 58 -7.59 15.07 14.93
CA ARG A 58 -7.75 13.67 15.37
C ARG A 58 -7.77 12.66 14.23
N PHE A 59 -7.87 13.10 12.97
CA PHE A 59 -7.98 12.19 11.81
C PHE A 59 -6.63 11.92 11.10
N HIS A 60 -5.60 12.74 11.36
CA HIS A 60 -4.21 12.48 10.95
C HIS A 60 -3.44 11.71 12.01
N THR A 61 -4.00 10.63 12.56
CA THR A 61 -3.21 9.83 13.50
C THR A 61 -2.23 8.98 12.71
N LYS A 62 -0.95 9.09 13.08
CA LYS A 62 0.16 8.26 12.57
C LYS A 62 -0.23 6.77 12.50
N TYR A 63 -1.03 6.32 13.46
CA TYR A 63 -1.60 4.97 13.52
C TYR A 63 -2.48 4.59 12.32
N ARG A 64 -3.36 5.48 11.83
CA ARG A 64 -4.22 5.17 10.67
C ARG A 64 -3.40 5.02 9.40
N LYS A 65 -2.44 5.93 9.19
CA LYS A 65 -1.49 5.81 8.08
C LYS A 65 -0.71 4.52 8.18
N ALA A 66 -0.16 4.22 9.35
CA ALA A 66 0.58 2.98 9.61
C ALA A 66 -0.25 1.71 9.31
N SER A 67 -1.54 1.66 9.72
CA SER A 67 -2.42 0.52 9.43
C SER A 67 -2.67 0.35 7.92
N ILE A 68 -2.97 1.43 7.21
CA ILE A 68 -3.19 1.38 5.76
C ILE A 68 -1.91 0.99 5.01
N MET A 69 -0.76 1.51 5.43
CA MET A 69 0.55 1.13 4.90
C MET A 69 0.86 -0.36 5.13
N ALA A 70 0.51 -0.89 6.30
CA ALA A 70 0.68 -2.30 6.63
C ALA A 70 -0.19 -3.22 5.74
N ILE A 71 -1.41 -2.80 5.39
CA ILE A 71 -2.28 -3.57 4.47
C ILE A 71 -1.71 -3.52 3.05
N ALA A 72 -1.39 -2.33 2.55
CA ALA A 72 -0.94 -2.15 1.17
C ALA A 72 0.39 -2.86 0.89
N SER A 73 1.29 -2.95 1.89
CA SER A 73 2.61 -3.58 1.72
C SER A 73 2.57 -5.07 1.41
N TRP A 74 1.44 -5.73 1.59
CA TRP A 74 1.31 -7.15 1.26
C TRP A 74 1.36 -7.40 -0.24
N PHE A 75 0.90 -6.47 -1.07
CA PHE A 75 0.79 -6.68 -2.51
C PHE A 75 1.61 -5.70 -3.35
N SER A 76 2.07 -4.60 -2.74
CA SER A 76 2.89 -3.60 -3.42
C SER A 76 4.40 -3.87 -3.33
N ASN A 77 5.13 -3.57 -4.41
CA ASN A 77 6.59 -3.48 -4.43
C ASN A 77 7.11 -2.14 -3.90
N PHE A 78 6.33 -1.07 -4.07
CA PHE A 78 6.64 0.27 -3.56
C PHE A 78 5.37 0.95 -3.03
N LEU A 79 5.52 1.89 -2.10
CA LEU A 79 4.41 2.65 -1.54
C LEU A 79 4.79 4.12 -1.36
N PHE A 80 3.87 5.02 -1.72
CA PHE A 80 3.97 6.43 -1.36
C PHE A 80 3.31 6.63 0.01
N TYR A 81 4.14 6.84 1.03
CA TYR A 81 3.69 6.97 2.42
C TYR A 81 3.25 8.39 2.80
N GLY A 82 3.49 9.38 1.94
CA GLY A 82 3.12 10.77 2.15
C GLY A 82 4.24 11.58 2.82
N ALA A 83 3.89 12.31 3.88
CA ALA A 83 4.79 13.24 4.56
C ALA A 83 5.98 12.51 5.22
N ILE A 84 7.17 13.11 5.17
CA ILE A 84 8.41 12.51 5.67
C ILE A 84 8.39 12.29 7.19
N GLU A 85 7.62 13.11 7.92
CA GLU A 85 7.44 13.05 9.36
C GLU A 85 6.73 11.78 9.83
N ASP A 86 6.00 11.11 8.93
CA ASP A 86 5.31 9.84 9.20
C ASP A 86 6.15 8.62 8.82
N ALA A 87 7.37 8.81 8.31
CA ALA A 87 8.21 7.72 7.82
C ALA A 87 8.48 6.69 8.92
N LYS A 88 8.80 7.12 10.14
CA LYS A 88 9.14 6.20 11.24
C LYS A 88 8.01 5.20 11.49
N GLU A 89 6.78 5.68 11.63
CA GLU A 89 5.62 4.84 11.91
C GLU A 89 5.20 3.99 10.69
N CYS A 90 5.29 4.56 9.47
CA CYS A 90 4.96 3.82 8.25
C CYS A 90 5.96 2.70 7.96
N PHE A 91 7.26 2.95 8.09
CA PHE A 91 8.28 1.91 7.88
C PHE A 91 8.20 0.81 8.94
N ALA A 92 7.97 1.18 10.21
CA ALA A 92 7.80 0.21 11.29
C ALA A 92 6.59 -0.71 11.03
N SER A 93 5.46 -0.16 10.59
CA SER A 93 4.26 -0.96 10.31
C SER A 93 4.41 -1.84 9.07
N VAL A 94 5.04 -1.33 8.01
CA VAL A 94 5.36 -2.11 6.81
C VAL A 94 6.29 -3.27 7.15
N TYR A 95 7.34 -3.03 7.95
CA TYR A 95 8.25 -4.09 8.38
C TYR A 95 7.52 -5.20 9.14
N GLN A 96 6.70 -4.84 10.14
CA GLN A 96 5.91 -5.80 10.90
C GLN A 96 4.95 -6.61 10.01
N ALA A 97 4.28 -5.94 9.07
CA ALA A 97 3.38 -6.58 8.13
C ALA A 97 4.10 -7.61 7.24
N LEU A 98 5.29 -7.27 6.74
CA LEU A 98 6.09 -8.17 5.91
C LEU A 98 6.64 -9.35 6.71
N GLU A 99 7.11 -9.14 7.94
CA GLU A 99 7.53 -10.23 8.83
C GLU A 99 6.36 -11.18 9.14
N PHE A 100 5.18 -10.63 9.45
CA PHE A 100 3.99 -11.43 9.67
C PHE A 100 3.60 -12.23 8.42
N LYS A 101 3.62 -11.61 7.24
CA LYS A 101 3.36 -12.30 5.96
C LYS A 101 4.36 -13.45 5.73
N LYS A 102 5.64 -13.28 6.06
CA LYS A 102 6.65 -14.36 5.99
C LYS A 102 6.31 -15.51 6.93
N VAL A 103 5.91 -15.22 8.17
CA VAL A 103 5.49 -16.25 9.14
C VAL A 103 4.31 -17.06 8.60
N LEU A 104 3.29 -16.39 8.04
CA LEU A 104 2.13 -17.09 7.46
C LEU A 104 2.57 -18.02 6.32
N LYS A 105 3.41 -17.53 5.41
CA LYS A 105 3.92 -18.31 4.27
C LYS A 105 4.76 -19.51 4.72
N ASN A 106 5.70 -19.30 5.63
CA ASN A 106 6.63 -20.34 6.09
C ASN A 106 5.94 -21.47 6.85
N ASN A 107 4.84 -21.16 7.52
CA ASN A 107 4.05 -22.13 8.29
C ASN A 107 2.80 -22.62 7.53
N ASN A 108 2.64 -22.25 6.25
CA ASN A 108 1.47 -22.59 5.43
C ASN A 108 0.13 -22.22 6.11
N ILE A 109 0.09 -21.07 6.80
CA ILE A 109 -1.10 -20.58 7.51
C ILE A 109 -2.00 -19.84 6.53
N LYS A 110 -3.19 -20.40 6.29
CA LYS A 110 -4.21 -19.89 5.35
C LYS A 110 -5.19 -18.92 6.02
N LEU A 111 -4.68 -17.91 6.71
CA LEU A 111 -5.50 -16.99 7.51
C LEU A 111 -6.46 -16.15 6.63
N LEU A 112 -5.98 -15.69 5.46
CA LEU A 112 -6.74 -14.85 4.55
C LEU A 112 -7.52 -15.60 3.47
N GLU A 113 -7.28 -16.90 3.28
CA GLU A 113 -8.04 -17.71 2.30
C GLU A 113 -9.46 -18.08 2.81
N LYS A 114 -9.73 -17.86 4.10
CA LYS A 114 -11.01 -18.16 4.75
C LYS A 114 -11.92 -16.94 4.93
N LEU A 115 -11.48 -15.77 4.50
CA LEU A 115 -12.26 -14.52 4.48
C LEU A 115 -12.97 -14.38 3.14
#